data_AF-A0A182FTP9-F1
#
_entry.id   AF-A0A182FTP9-F1
#
_cell.length_a   1.000
_cell.length_b   1.000
_cell.length_c   1.000
_cell.angle_alpha   90.00
_cell.angle_beta   90.00
_cell.angle_gamma   90.00
#
_symmetry.space_group_name_H-M   'P 1'
#
loop_
_entity.id
_entity.type
_entity.pdbx_description
1 polymer ?
#
loop_
_entity_poly.entity_id
_entity_poly.type
_entity_poly.pdbx_seq_one_letter_code
_entity_poly.pdbx_strand_id
1 'polypeptide(L)'
;MNSYRGGCDSGGGGGCAKRSRFDQQFDNEFGSSAVTSTSSGGSVGVGDDCETMEVDMQPPAEFSGASTSGTGEQPWVLTPRIDESNSLWQNKPPMERFVDILDQLDSKVESLRKDAIVLRDKKDFLAMSVDLLKNNEYLTGLNENEREEINCYVQRISNRLGTVELNVCTVRDPSQEDSLHSVNSLIDMLISSADPVVSRQKCQQFLNACSTTDTSVYSELDPSTICTDKKFESALLGCTLDDQKTIKKRLQALLGYLTQQTIVH
;
A
#
# COMPACT_ATOMS: atom_id res chain seq x y z
N MET A 1 -8.82 46.83 30.53
CA MET A 1 -10.07 46.07 30.31
C MET A 1 -10.29 46.07 28.80
N ASN A 2 -9.72 45.13 28.01
CA ASN A 2 -10.21 43.76 27.74
C ASN A 2 -11.75 43.74 27.57
N SER A 3 -12.37 43.29 26.47
CA SER A 3 -12.00 42.15 25.60
C SER A 3 -12.60 42.21 24.18
N TYR A 4 -11.75 41.84 23.21
CA TYR A 4 -11.93 40.88 22.10
C TYR A 4 -13.12 40.97 21.12
N ARG A 5 -12.79 41.49 19.92
CA ARG A 5 -13.24 41.00 18.60
C ARG A 5 -12.46 39.75 18.22
N GLY A 6 -13.07 38.83 17.46
CA GLY A 6 -12.32 37.81 16.73
C GLY A 6 -13.20 36.66 16.26
N GLY A 7 -13.91 36.85 15.15
CA GLY A 7 -14.52 35.76 14.40
C GLY A 7 -13.44 34.96 13.69
N CYS A 8 -13.44 33.64 13.92
CA CYS A 8 -12.59 32.69 13.23
C CYS A 8 -13.23 32.33 11.88
N ASP A 9 -12.80 33.04 10.85
CA ASP A 9 -12.79 32.55 9.48
C ASP A 9 -11.57 31.64 9.31
N SER A 10 -11.78 30.39 8.90
CA SER A 10 -10.70 29.49 8.48
C SER A 10 -11.24 28.48 7.47
N GLY A 11 -11.42 28.96 6.24
CA GLY A 11 -11.42 28.11 5.06
C GLY A 11 -10.03 27.47 4.89
N GLY A 12 -9.85 26.27 5.44
CA GLY A 12 -8.70 25.42 5.19
C GLY A 12 -8.98 24.47 4.04
N GLY A 13 -8.79 24.94 2.80
CA GLY A 13 -8.70 24.06 1.64
C GLY A 13 -7.45 23.20 1.77
N GLY A 14 -7.61 21.98 2.28
CA GLY A 14 -6.56 20.96 2.31
C GLY A 14 -6.20 20.55 0.89
N GLY A 15 -5.30 21.32 0.27
CA GLY A 15 -4.67 20.92 -0.98
C GLY A 15 -3.84 19.67 -0.71
N CYS A 16 -4.30 18.52 -1.16
CA CYS A 16 -3.47 17.32 -1.22
C CYS A 16 -2.21 17.67 -2.01
N ALA A 17 -1.05 17.62 -1.36
CA ALA A 17 0.23 17.71 -2.04
C ALA A 17 0.24 16.69 -3.18
N LYS A 18 0.57 17.15 -4.40
CA LYS A 18 0.59 16.29 -5.58
C LYS A 18 1.60 15.17 -5.32
N ARG A 19 1.13 13.92 -5.33
CA ARG A 19 1.93 12.70 -5.19
C ARG A 19 3.14 12.81 -6.14
N SER A 20 4.35 12.63 -5.63
CA SER A 20 5.56 12.75 -6.45
C SER A 20 5.51 11.71 -7.58
N ARG A 21 5.98 12.08 -8.77
CA ARG A 21 6.08 11.17 -9.92
C ARG A 21 6.85 9.90 -9.56
N PHE A 22 7.81 10.02 -8.65
CA PHE A 22 8.59 8.91 -8.13
C PHE A 22 7.75 7.96 -7.25
N ASP A 23 6.89 8.48 -6.36
CA ASP A 23 6.02 7.64 -5.52
C ASP A 23 5.00 6.86 -6.35
N GLN A 24 4.47 7.47 -7.41
CA GLN A 24 3.62 6.76 -8.38
C GLN A 24 4.37 5.66 -9.13
N GLN A 25 5.62 5.92 -9.54
CA GLN A 25 6.45 4.94 -10.22
C GLN A 25 6.80 3.76 -9.30
N PHE A 26 7.14 4.06 -8.03
CA PHE A 26 7.50 3.06 -7.03
C PHE A 26 6.31 2.17 -6.64
N ASP A 27 5.13 2.74 -6.41
CA ASP A 27 3.92 1.95 -6.14
C ASP A 27 3.50 1.11 -7.36
N ASN A 28 3.72 1.61 -8.58
CA ASN A 28 3.45 0.86 -9.81
C ASN A 28 4.46 -0.28 -10.05
N GLU A 29 5.75 -0.11 -9.72
CA GLU A 29 6.77 -1.14 -9.92
C GLU A 29 6.86 -2.16 -8.76
N PHE A 30 6.59 -1.73 -7.52
CA PHE A 30 6.86 -2.53 -6.32
C PHE A 30 5.67 -2.65 -5.37
N GLY A 31 4.57 -1.90 -5.59
CA GLY A 31 3.36 -1.97 -4.76
C GLY A 31 2.48 -3.19 -5.04
N SER A 32 2.61 -3.80 -6.22
CA SER A 32 2.04 -5.12 -6.49
C SER A 32 2.99 -6.18 -5.93
N SER A 33 2.66 -6.74 -4.78
CA SER A 33 3.29 -7.99 -4.34
C SER A 33 3.11 -9.04 -5.43
N ALA A 34 4.23 -9.42 -6.04
CA ALA A 34 4.33 -10.47 -7.02
C ALA A 34 3.75 -11.78 -6.48
N VAL A 35 2.74 -12.31 -7.18
CA VAL A 35 2.55 -13.74 -7.32
C VAL A 35 3.74 -14.27 -8.14
N THR A 36 4.78 -14.74 -7.43
CA THR A 36 5.92 -15.40 -8.06
C THR A 36 5.56 -16.84 -8.39
N SER A 37 5.17 -17.10 -9.64
CA SER A 37 5.08 -18.46 -10.18
C SER A 37 6.48 -18.92 -10.59
N THR A 38 7.17 -19.63 -9.71
CA THR A 38 8.40 -20.37 -10.04
C THR A 38 8.06 -21.56 -10.93
N SER A 39 8.49 -21.54 -12.20
CA SER A 39 8.57 -22.74 -13.05
C SER A 39 10.03 -23.17 -13.21
N SER A 40 10.42 -24.21 -12.49
CA SER A 40 11.68 -24.94 -12.68
C SER A 40 11.60 -25.82 -13.92
N GLY A 41 12.54 -25.65 -14.85
CA GLY A 41 12.69 -26.48 -16.04
C GLY A 41 13.69 -27.63 -15.89
N GLY A 42 13.43 -28.70 -16.66
CA GLY A 42 14.32 -29.82 -16.98
C GLY A 42 13.60 -31.18 -16.82
N SER A 43 13.60 -32.14 -17.75
CA SER A 43 14.16 -32.24 -19.10
C SER A 43 13.64 -33.53 -19.79
N VAL A 44 13.54 -33.51 -21.12
CA VAL A 44 13.57 -34.59 -22.14
C VAL A 44 12.55 -35.76 -22.11
N GLY A 45 11.78 -35.89 -23.21
CA GLY A 45 11.12 -37.13 -23.64
C GLY A 45 10.48 -36.97 -25.04
N VAL A 46 10.82 -37.88 -25.95
CA VAL A 46 10.47 -37.92 -27.39
C VAL A 46 9.04 -38.41 -27.62
N GLY A 47 8.33 -37.91 -28.64
CA GLY A 47 7.11 -38.55 -29.15
C GLY A 47 6.30 -37.68 -30.12
N ASP A 48 6.07 -38.23 -31.31
CA ASP A 48 5.23 -37.76 -32.40
C ASP A 48 3.74 -37.74 -32.02
N ASP A 49 2.95 -36.94 -32.76
CA ASP A 49 1.52 -37.08 -33.09
C ASP A 49 0.68 -35.78 -32.98
N CYS A 50 -0.05 -35.54 -34.06
CA CYS A 50 -0.89 -34.40 -34.37
C CYS A 50 -2.32 -34.69 -33.89
N GLU A 51 -2.82 -34.00 -32.86
CA GLU A 51 -4.26 -33.96 -32.58
C GLU A 51 -4.75 -32.57 -32.12
N THR A 52 -5.95 -32.27 -32.61
CA THR A 52 -6.88 -31.16 -32.39
C THR A 52 -6.91 -30.58 -30.97
N MET A 53 -6.85 -29.25 -30.85
CA MET A 53 -7.11 -28.54 -29.58
C MET A 53 -8.59 -28.15 -29.49
N GLU A 54 -9.37 -28.91 -28.72
CA GLU A 54 -10.64 -28.45 -28.16
C GLU A 54 -10.33 -27.57 -26.93
N VAL A 55 -10.87 -26.35 -26.90
CA VAL A 55 -10.72 -25.43 -25.77
C VAL A 55 -11.92 -25.63 -24.86
N ASP A 56 -11.77 -26.47 -23.83
CA ASP A 56 -12.77 -26.64 -22.77
C ASP A 56 -12.76 -25.41 -21.86
N MET A 57 -13.71 -24.51 -22.11
CA MET A 57 -13.90 -23.29 -21.34
C MET A 57 -14.89 -23.58 -20.20
N GLN A 58 -14.37 -24.16 -19.12
CA GLN A 58 -15.18 -24.49 -17.96
C GLN A 58 -15.47 -23.21 -17.13
N PRO A 59 -16.73 -22.77 -16.98
CA PRO A 59 -17.07 -21.65 -16.10
C PRO A 59 -16.98 -22.09 -14.64
N PRO A 60 -16.57 -21.22 -13.69
CA PRO A 60 -16.79 -21.51 -12.28
C PRO A 60 -18.30 -21.49 -12.02
N ALA A 61 -18.80 -22.60 -11.46
CA ALA A 61 -20.20 -22.83 -11.16
C ALA A 61 -20.80 -21.77 -10.21
N GLU A 62 -21.97 -21.25 -10.58
CA GLU A 62 -22.81 -20.49 -9.65
C GLU A 62 -23.64 -21.42 -8.76
N PHE A 63 -23.63 -21.08 -7.47
CA PHE A 63 -24.73 -21.14 -6.50
C PHE A 63 -25.29 -22.51 -6.05
N SER A 64 -25.01 -22.85 -4.79
CA SER A 64 -26.00 -23.43 -3.87
C SER A 64 -25.61 -23.10 -2.42
N GLY A 65 -26.59 -22.63 -1.65
CA GLY A 65 -26.41 -22.16 -0.30
C GLY A 65 -26.26 -23.24 0.78
N ALA A 66 -26.19 -22.70 2.01
CA ALA A 66 -26.17 -23.34 3.33
C ALA A 66 -24.79 -23.58 3.97
N SER A 67 -24.51 -22.70 4.94
CA SER A 67 -23.98 -23.01 6.27
C SER A 67 -22.55 -23.55 6.38
N THR A 68 -21.59 -22.65 6.60
CA THR A 68 -20.41 -22.95 7.42
C THR A 68 -20.05 -21.77 8.31
N SER A 69 -20.02 -22.06 9.60
CA SER A 69 -19.52 -21.24 10.70
C SER A 69 -18.05 -20.87 10.52
N GLY A 70 -17.68 -19.66 10.97
CA GLY A 70 -16.30 -19.28 11.30
C GLY A 70 -15.66 -18.30 10.31
N THR A 71 -15.67 -17.01 10.61
CA THR A 71 -14.60 -16.22 11.26
C THR A 71 -15.03 -14.76 11.20
N GLY A 72 -14.78 -14.01 12.28
CA GLY A 72 -15.48 -12.76 12.57
C GLY A 72 -15.13 -11.61 11.64
N GLU A 73 -15.94 -11.40 10.60
CA GLU A 73 -16.15 -10.07 10.05
C GLU A 73 -17.13 -9.37 10.99
N GLN A 74 -16.63 -8.47 11.84
CA GLN A 74 -17.47 -7.56 12.60
C GLN A 74 -18.26 -6.73 11.58
N PRO A 75 -19.59 -6.89 11.48
CA PRO A 75 -20.39 -6.05 10.62
C PRO A 75 -20.21 -4.60 11.06
N TRP A 76 -20.40 -3.63 10.16
CA TRP A 76 -20.50 -2.19 10.47
C TRP A 76 -21.75 -1.85 11.32
N VAL A 77 -22.15 -2.76 12.20
CA VAL A 77 -23.32 -2.68 13.06
C VAL A 77 -22.86 -2.16 14.41
N LEU A 78 -23.41 -0.99 14.72
CA LEU A 78 -23.39 -0.24 15.97
C LEU A 78 -22.14 0.62 16.19
N THR A 79 -22.40 1.93 16.10
CA THR A 79 -21.78 2.98 16.93
C THR A 79 -21.17 2.41 18.21
N PRO A 80 -19.96 2.82 18.63
CA PRO A 80 -19.37 2.39 19.90
C PRO A 80 -20.43 2.55 20.98
N ARG A 81 -21.01 1.43 21.41
CA ARG A 81 -22.16 1.46 22.31
C ARG A 81 -21.54 1.67 23.68
N ILE A 82 -21.90 2.78 24.33
CA ILE A 82 -21.69 2.94 25.76
C ILE A 82 -22.46 1.79 26.39
N ASP A 83 -21.76 0.70 26.71
CA ASP A 83 -22.39 -0.44 27.36
C ASP A 83 -22.54 -0.09 28.84
N GLU A 84 -23.65 0.56 29.16
CA GLU A 84 -24.04 0.88 30.53
C GLU A 84 -24.28 -0.39 31.36
N SER A 85 -24.29 -1.58 30.75
CA SER A 85 -24.46 -2.87 31.44
C SER A 85 -23.15 -3.50 31.89
N ASN A 86 -22.01 -3.02 31.41
CA ASN A 86 -20.71 -3.58 31.76
C ASN A 86 -20.19 -2.95 33.05
N SER A 87 -20.29 -3.69 34.17
CA SER A 87 -19.83 -3.26 35.48
C SER A 87 -18.36 -2.82 35.48
N LEU A 88 -17.51 -3.35 34.59
CA LEU A 88 -16.12 -2.94 34.46
C LEU A 88 -15.99 -1.52 33.88
N TRP A 89 -16.84 -1.19 32.91
CA TRP A 89 -16.96 0.12 32.29
C TRP A 89 -17.42 1.15 33.32
N GLN A 90 -18.43 0.83 34.14
CA GLN A 90 -18.94 1.71 35.19
C GLN A 90 -17.97 1.96 36.36
N ASN A 91 -16.92 1.17 36.50
CA ASN A 91 -15.92 1.35 37.56
C ASN A 91 -14.71 2.19 37.11
N LYS A 92 -14.55 2.44 35.81
CA LYS A 92 -13.48 3.30 35.29
C LYS A 92 -13.78 4.79 35.51
N PRO A 93 -12.76 5.63 35.79
CA PRO A 93 -12.93 7.08 35.78
C PRO A 93 -13.43 7.54 34.40
N PRO A 94 -14.26 8.61 34.33
CA PRO A 94 -14.90 9.03 33.09
C PRO A 94 -13.93 9.24 31.91
N MET A 95 -12.76 9.82 32.17
CA MET A 95 -11.73 10.06 31.16
C MET A 95 -11.25 8.77 30.48
N GLU A 96 -11.00 7.71 31.26
CA GLU A 96 -10.52 6.43 30.74
C GLU A 96 -11.56 5.76 29.82
N ARG A 97 -12.86 5.89 30.15
CA ARG A 97 -13.94 5.39 29.29
C ARG A 97 -13.98 6.09 27.93
N PHE A 98 -13.75 7.40 27.91
CA PHE A 98 -13.70 8.16 26.66
C PHE A 98 -12.46 7.80 25.85
N VAL A 99 -11.30 7.63 26.48
CA VAL A 99 -10.09 7.13 25.82
C VAL A 99 -10.35 5.76 25.19
N ASP A 100 -10.96 4.82 25.92
CA ASP A 100 -11.30 3.49 25.38
C ASP A 100 -12.23 3.55 24.16
N ILE A 101 -13.19 4.49 24.12
CA ILE A 101 -14.05 4.70 22.93
C ILE A 101 -13.24 5.28 21.77
N LEU A 102 -12.39 6.27 22.04
CA LEU A 102 -11.57 6.92 21.03
C LEU A 102 -10.61 5.92 20.39
N ASP A 103 -9.97 5.06 21.18
CA ASP A 103 -9.09 4.00 20.68
C ASP A 103 -9.85 2.97 19.83
N GLN A 104 -11.09 2.62 20.21
CA GLN A 104 -11.94 1.75 19.40
C GLN A 104 -12.36 2.40 18.08
N LEU A 105 -12.66 3.71 18.09
CA LEU A 105 -12.96 4.47 16.87
C LEU A 105 -11.74 4.56 15.96
N ASP A 106 -10.57 4.87 16.53
CA ASP A 106 -9.31 4.93 15.79
C ASP A 106 -8.99 3.58 15.14
N SER A 107 -9.15 2.48 15.89
CA SER A 107 -9.01 1.12 15.36
C SER A 107 -9.97 0.81 14.19
N LYS A 108 -11.22 1.28 14.27
CA LYS A 108 -12.20 1.12 13.18
C LYS A 108 -11.85 1.98 11.96
N VAL A 109 -11.35 3.20 12.16
CA VAL A 109 -10.85 4.07 11.09
C VAL A 109 -9.66 3.40 10.40
N GLU A 110 -8.73 2.82 11.15
CA GLU A 110 -7.58 2.12 10.59
C GLU A 110 -7.98 0.85 9.82
N SER A 111 -8.99 0.11 10.29
CA SER A 111 -9.58 -1.00 9.53
C SER A 111 -10.17 -0.51 8.21
N LEU A 112 -10.96 0.57 8.23
CA LEU A 112 -11.54 1.16 7.02
C LEU A 112 -10.47 1.63 6.04
N ARG A 113 -9.37 2.22 6.53
CA ARG A 113 -8.24 2.64 5.69
C ARG A 113 -7.65 1.44 4.96
N LYS A 114 -7.43 0.31 5.65
CA LYS A 114 -6.93 -0.94 5.05
C LYS A 114 -7.91 -1.49 4.01
N ASP A 115 -9.20 -1.55 4.34
CA ASP A 115 -10.23 -2.04 3.42
C ASP A 115 -10.32 -1.17 2.16
N ALA A 116 -10.23 0.15 2.31
CA ALA A 116 -10.24 1.09 1.20
C ALA A 116 -8.99 0.95 0.31
N ILE A 117 -7.81 0.65 0.88
CA ILE A 117 -6.61 0.31 0.11
C ILE A 117 -6.84 -0.97 -0.71
N VAL A 118 -7.37 -2.03 -0.10
CA VAL A 118 -7.67 -3.29 -0.80
C VAL A 118 -8.69 -3.08 -1.93
N LEU A 119 -9.73 -2.28 -1.70
CA LEU A 119 -10.72 -1.95 -2.73
C LEU A 119 -10.10 -1.12 -3.87
N ARG A 120 -9.15 -0.24 -3.56
CA ARG A 120 -8.40 0.50 -4.56
C ARG A 120 -7.54 -0.45 -5.42
N ASP A 121 -6.83 -1.38 -4.81
CA ASP A 121 -6.01 -2.37 -5.54
C ASP A 121 -6.88 -3.24 -6.47
N LYS A 122 -8.08 -3.64 -6.00
CA LYS A 122 -9.07 -4.36 -6.82
C LYS A 122 -9.56 -3.52 -8.01
N LYS A 123 -9.79 -2.23 -7.81
CA LYS A 123 -10.14 -1.29 -8.90
C LYS A 123 -9.00 -1.20 -9.91
N ASP A 124 -7.77 -1.04 -9.45
CA ASP A 124 -6.58 -0.91 -10.31
C ASP A 124 -6.35 -2.21 -11.11
N PHE A 125 -6.55 -3.38 -10.49
CA PHE A 125 -6.52 -4.68 -11.17
C PHE A 125 -7.59 -4.80 -12.27
N LEU A 126 -8.83 -4.37 -12.00
CA LEU A 126 -9.89 -4.37 -13.01
C LEU A 126 -9.57 -3.41 -14.16
N ALA A 127 -9.01 -2.24 -13.86
CA ALA A 127 -8.60 -1.28 -14.89
C ALA A 127 -7.53 -1.89 -15.80
N MET A 128 -6.50 -2.50 -15.22
CA MET A 128 -5.46 -3.22 -15.95
C MET A 128 -6.05 -4.35 -16.82
N SER A 129 -7.01 -5.11 -16.29
CA SER A 129 -7.66 -6.22 -17.03
C SER A 129 -8.44 -5.70 -18.24
N VAL A 130 -9.15 -4.57 -18.09
CA VAL A 130 -9.88 -3.92 -19.19
C VAL A 130 -8.90 -3.38 -20.24
N ASP A 131 -7.77 -2.82 -19.83
CA ASP A 131 -6.73 -2.36 -20.75
C ASP A 131 -6.08 -3.52 -21.50
N LEU A 132 -5.83 -4.66 -20.85
CA LEU A 132 -5.30 -5.84 -21.50
C LEU A 132 -6.26 -6.36 -22.59
N LEU A 133 -7.56 -6.40 -22.28
CA LEU A 133 -8.58 -6.80 -23.25
C LEU A 133 -8.62 -5.83 -24.44
N LYS A 134 -8.58 -4.53 -24.18
CA LYS A 134 -8.60 -3.48 -25.22
C LYS A 134 -7.40 -3.54 -26.17
N ASN A 135 -6.24 -3.92 -25.67
CA ASN A 135 -5.00 -3.99 -26.45
C ASN A 135 -4.71 -5.40 -26.99
N ASN A 136 -5.67 -6.32 -26.88
CA ASN A 136 -5.47 -7.71 -27.27
C ASN A 136 -5.39 -7.84 -28.80
N GLU A 137 -4.36 -8.54 -29.30
CA GLU A 137 -4.10 -8.70 -30.73
C GLU A 137 -5.22 -9.43 -31.48
N TYR A 138 -6.00 -10.30 -30.82
CA TYR A 138 -7.13 -10.99 -31.44
C TYR A 138 -8.25 -10.02 -31.87
N LEU A 139 -8.33 -8.82 -31.28
CA LEU A 139 -9.29 -7.79 -31.73
C LEU A 139 -8.99 -7.27 -33.14
N THR A 140 -7.75 -7.44 -33.62
CA THR A 140 -7.36 -7.06 -34.99
C THR A 140 -7.83 -8.06 -36.05
N GLY A 141 -8.11 -9.30 -35.64
CA GLY A 141 -8.63 -10.35 -36.52
C GLY A 141 -10.15 -10.32 -36.71
N LEU A 142 -10.86 -9.47 -35.97
CA LEU A 142 -12.31 -9.32 -36.05
C LEU A 142 -12.71 -8.36 -37.17
N ASN A 143 -13.94 -8.51 -37.67
CA ASN A 143 -14.49 -7.54 -38.60
C ASN A 143 -14.86 -6.23 -37.88
N GLU A 144 -15.08 -5.16 -38.65
CA GLU A 144 -15.28 -3.82 -38.10
C GLU A 144 -16.49 -3.75 -37.14
N ASN A 145 -17.58 -4.43 -37.47
CA ASN A 145 -18.80 -4.42 -36.66
C ASN A 145 -18.59 -5.15 -35.31
N GLU A 146 -17.94 -6.31 -35.34
CA GLU A 146 -17.60 -7.08 -34.13
C GLU A 146 -16.65 -6.29 -33.22
N ARG A 147 -15.66 -5.62 -33.82
CA ARG A 147 -14.70 -4.79 -33.11
C ARG A 147 -15.36 -3.57 -32.46
N GLU A 148 -16.28 -2.92 -33.17
CA GLU A 148 -17.03 -1.78 -32.64
C GLU A 148 -17.96 -2.20 -31.49
N GLU A 149 -18.61 -3.36 -31.61
CA GLU A 149 -19.46 -3.91 -30.55
C GLU A 149 -18.64 -4.19 -29.27
N ILE A 150 -17.50 -4.87 -29.40
CA ILE A 150 -16.58 -5.13 -28.28
C ILE A 150 -16.07 -3.84 -27.66
N ASN A 151 -15.67 -2.86 -28.47
CA ASN A 151 -15.24 -1.55 -27.98
C ASN A 151 -16.35 -0.84 -27.19
N CYS A 152 -17.62 -0.98 -27.59
CA CYS A 152 -18.75 -0.45 -26.83
C CYS A 152 -18.90 -1.13 -25.46
N TYR A 153 -18.71 -2.46 -25.38
CA TYR A 153 -18.69 -3.18 -24.09
C TYR A 153 -17.53 -2.70 -23.20
N VAL A 154 -16.31 -2.62 -23.75
CA VAL A 154 -15.12 -2.16 -23.04
C VAL A 154 -15.33 -0.74 -22.50
N GLN A 155 -15.77 0.20 -23.34
CA GLN A 155 -16.04 1.57 -22.91
C GLN A 155 -17.07 1.65 -21.78
N ARG A 156 -18.16 0.86 -21.87
CA ARG A 156 -19.18 0.81 -20.82
C ARG A 156 -18.61 0.30 -19.50
N ILE A 157 -17.78 -0.74 -19.53
CA ILE A 157 -17.11 -1.26 -18.33
C ILE A 157 -16.15 -0.22 -17.76
N SER A 158 -15.31 0.41 -18.59
CA SER A 158 -14.40 1.48 -18.17
C SER A 158 -15.16 2.64 -17.51
N ASN A 159 -16.28 3.08 -18.08
CA ASN A 159 -17.09 4.16 -17.53
C ASN A 159 -17.66 3.81 -16.15
N ARG A 160 -18.17 2.58 -15.99
CA ARG A 160 -18.70 2.10 -14.69
C ARG A 160 -17.60 1.93 -13.65
N LEU A 161 -16.42 1.46 -14.05
CA LEU A 161 -15.27 1.37 -13.16
C LEU A 161 -14.78 2.77 -12.74
N GLY A 162 -14.86 3.74 -13.65
CA GLY A 162 -14.52 5.14 -13.41
C GLY A 162 -15.35 5.81 -12.31
N THR A 163 -16.58 5.37 -12.07
CA THR A 163 -17.43 5.91 -10.98
C THR A 163 -17.01 5.45 -9.59
N VAL A 164 -16.12 4.46 -9.48
CA VAL A 164 -15.60 3.98 -8.20
C VAL A 164 -14.42 4.86 -7.79
N GLU A 165 -14.64 5.80 -6.89
CA GLU A 165 -13.62 6.71 -6.37
C GLU A 165 -13.26 6.37 -4.92
N LEU A 166 -11.97 6.12 -4.66
CA LEU A 166 -11.44 5.81 -3.34
C LEU A 166 -10.24 6.72 -3.09
N ASN A 167 -10.29 7.48 -2.00
CA ASN A 167 -9.20 8.36 -1.62
C ASN A 167 -8.81 8.09 -0.16
N VAL A 168 -7.61 7.53 0.03
CA VAL A 168 -6.98 7.35 1.34
C VAL A 168 -5.72 8.20 1.34
N CYS A 169 -5.68 9.22 2.18
CA CYS A 169 -4.52 10.10 2.31
C CYS A 169 -3.88 9.94 3.69
N THR A 170 -2.56 10.10 3.73
CA THR A 170 -1.82 10.39 4.96
C THR A 170 -1.90 11.89 5.20
N VAL A 171 -2.57 12.29 6.28
CA VAL A 171 -2.64 13.70 6.69
C VAL A 171 -1.31 14.06 7.34
N ARG A 172 -0.71 15.16 6.90
CA ARG A 172 0.56 15.66 7.42
C ARG A 172 0.42 17.12 7.81
N ASP A 173 1.14 17.49 8.86
CA ASP A 173 1.42 18.90 9.15
C ASP A 173 2.68 19.39 8.38
N PRO A 174 2.93 20.71 8.31
CA PRO A 174 4.08 21.25 7.59
C PRO A 174 5.43 20.70 8.07
N SER A 175 5.59 20.44 9.37
CA SER A 175 6.83 19.89 9.93
C SER A 175 7.06 18.44 9.49
N GLN A 176 5.99 17.67 9.38
CA GLN A 176 6.02 16.30 8.86
C GLN A 176 6.34 16.27 7.36
N GLU A 177 5.80 17.23 6.59
CA GLU A 177 6.14 17.38 5.16
C GLU A 177 7.63 17.74 4.96
N ASP A 178 8.16 18.69 5.73
CA ASP A 178 9.58 19.04 5.70
C ASP A 178 10.49 17.86 6.07
N SER A 179 10.08 17.08 7.07
CA SER A 179 10.78 15.86 7.49
C SER A 179 10.80 14.82 6.38
N LEU A 180 9.66 14.57 5.73
CA LEU A 180 9.54 13.65 4.60
C LEU A 180 10.37 14.13 3.39
N HIS A 181 10.39 15.42 3.10
CA HIS A 181 11.25 16.01 2.07
C HIS A 181 12.73 15.78 2.37
N SER A 182 13.16 15.97 3.62
CA SER A 182 14.54 15.70 4.06
C SER A 182 14.90 14.22 3.88
N VAL A 183 14.00 13.29 4.26
CA VAL A 183 14.21 11.85 4.04
C VAL A 183 14.35 11.54 2.55
N ASN A 184 13.45 12.05 1.71
CA ASN A 184 13.51 11.82 0.27
C ASN A 184 14.81 12.34 -0.35
N SER A 185 15.26 13.53 0.05
CA SER A 185 16.54 14.08 -0.41
C SER A 185 17.74 13.20 -0.01
N LEU A 186 17.72 12.62 1.19
CA LEU A 186 18.76 11.68 1.64
C LEU A 186 18.78 10.40 0.80
N ILE A 187 17.62 9.88 0.42
CA ILE A 187 17.48 8.72 -0.47
C ILE A 187 17.92 9.08 -1.90
N ASP A 188 17.62 10.27 -2.39
CA ASP A 188 18.02 10.68 -3.74
C ASP A 188 19.55 10.84 -3.84
N MET A 189 20.20 11.35 -2.79
CA MET A 189 21.66 11.38 -2.70
C MET A 189 22.29 9.98 -2.66
N LEU A 190 21.60 9.03 -2.01
CA LEU A 190 22.01 7.62 -1.98
C LEU A 190 21.97 7.02 -3.39
N ILE A 191 20.88 7.22 -4.12
CA ILE A 191 20.70 6.72 -5.49
C ILE A 191 21.68 7.37 -6.46
N SER A 192 21.96 8.67 -6.27
CA SER A 192 22.87 9.44 -7.15
C SER A 192 24.36 9.18 -6.87
N SER A 193 24.69 8.38 -5.85
CA SER A 193 26.09 8.11 -5.51
C SER A 193 26.75 7.18 -6.53
N ALA A 194 27.97 7.51 -6.95
CA ALA A 194 28.68 6.80 -8.02
C ALA A 194 29.29 5.46 -7.57
N ASP A 195 29.39 5.22 -6.26
CA ASP A 195 29.98 4.00 -5.70
C ASP A 195 28.89 3.07 -5.13
N PRO A 196 28.54 1.97 -5.83
CA PRO A 196 27.47 1.07 -5.41
C PRO A 196 27.74 0.37 -4.07
N VAL A 197 29.02 0.21 -3.67
CA VAL A 197 29.37 -0.38 -2.38
C VAL A 197 29.02 0.59 -1.25
N VAL A 198 29.36 1.86 -1.41
CA VAL A 198 29.05 2.92 -0.44
C VAL A 198 27.54 3.17 -0.38
N SER A 199 26.85 3.19 -1.53
CA SER A 199 25.39 3.29 -1.56
C SER A 199 24.75 2.13 -0.80
N ARG A 200 25.20 0.90 -1.03
CA ARG A 200 24.65 -0.28 -0.34
C ARG A 200 24.84 -0.18 1.19
N GLN A 201 26.05 0.16 1.64
CA GLN A 201 26.34 0.33 3.07
C GLN A 201 25.48 1.43 3.70
N LYS A 202 25.33 2.56 3.02
CA LYS A 202 24.53 3.68 3.54
C LYS A 202 23.02 3.38 3.51
N CYS A 203 22.55 2.62 2.53
CA CYS A 203 21.17 2.10 2.49
C CYS A 203 20.90 1.18 3.69
N GLN A 204 21.87 0.33 4.04
CA GLN A 204 21.79 -0.51 5.24
C GLN A 204 21.72 0.31 6.53
N GLN A 205 22.50 1.40 6.64
CA GLN A 205 22.44 2.30 7.80
C GLN A 205 21.07 3.00 7.93
N PHE A 206 20.44 3.38 6.81
CA PHE A 206 19.09 3.93 6.80
C PHE A 206 18.05 2.88 7.22
N LEU A 207 18.17 1.64 6.75
CA LEU A 207 17.31 0.53 7.17
C LEU A 207 17.44 0.23 8.67
N ASN A 208 18.66 0.27 9.20
CA ASN A 208 18.90 0.09 10.63
C ASN A 208 18.17 1.18 11.46
N ALA A 209 18.12 2.42 10.97
CA ALA A 209 17.36 3.51 11.61
C ALA A 209 15.83 3.34 11.48
N CYS A 210 15.34 2.63 10.47
CA CYS A 210 13.92 2.26 10.40
C CYS A 210 13.55 1.18 11.43
N SER A 211 14.52 0.36 11.83
CA SER A 211 14.33 -0.71 12.81
C SER A 211 14.41 -0.21 14.26
N THR A 212 15.13 0.89 14.56
CA THR A 212 15.15 1.51 15.92
C THR A 212 13.79 1.97 16.40
N THR A 213 12.84 2.20 15.48
CA THR A 213 11.45 2.53 15.81
C THR A 213 10.65 1.30 16.29
N ASP A 214 11.02 0.09 15.84
CA ASP A 214 10.44 -1.16 16.33
C ASP A 214 11.18 -1.57 17.63
N THR A 215 10.68 -1.09 18.78
CA THR A 215 11.29 -1.31 20.12
C THR A 215 11.51 -2.79 20.49
N SER A 216 10.93 -3.75 19.75
CA SER A 216 11.02 -5.19 20.05
C SER A 216 12.28 -5.91 19.54
N VAL A 217 13.11 -5.27 18.71
CA VAL A 217 14.20 -6.00 17.99
C VAL A 217 15.58 -5.88 18.68
N TYR A 218 15.73 -5.00 19.67
CA TYR A 218 17.06 -4.68 20.25
C TYR A 218 17.50 -5.51 21.46
N SER A 219 16.77 -6.58 21.82
CA SER A 219 17.11 -7.33 23.04
C SER A 219 18.30 -8.30 22.90
N GLU A 220 18.81 -8.54 21.68
CA GLU A 220 19.76 -9.64 21.41
C GLU A 220 21.04 -9.22 20.64
N LEU A 221 21.18 -7.95 20.22
CA LEU A 221 22.38 -7.46 19.52
C LEU A 221 23.06 -6.30 20.25
N ASP A 222 24.39 -6.35 20.32
CA ASP A 222 25.23 -5.29 20.89
C ASP A 222 24.99 -3.94 20.18
N PRO A 223 24.48 -2.90 20.87
CA PRO A 223 24.18 -1.58 20.29
C PRO A 223 25.39 -0.91 19.61
N SER A 224 26.61 -1.32 19.96
CA SER A 224 27.85 -0.79 19.37
C SER A 224 28.13 -1.32 17.96
N THR A 225 27.45 -2.38 17.52
CA THR A 225 27.66 -3.01 16.21
C THR A 225 26.73 -2.48 15.11
N ILE A 226 25.63 -1.80 15.48
CA ILE A 226 24.62 -1.32 14.54
C ILE A 226 24.89 0.16 14.21
N CYS A 227 25.58 0.39 13.09
CA CYS A 227 25.74 1.74 12.56
C CYS A 227 24.41 2.25 11.98
N THR A 228 23.94 3.39 12.48
CA THR A 228 22.76 4.11 12.02
C THR A 228 23.16 5.51 11.56
N ASP A 229 22.51 6.03 10.51
CA ASP A 229 22.71 7.42 10.10
C ASP A 229 21.81 8.33 10.95
N LYS A 230 22.41 9.14 11.82
CA LYS A 230 21.68 10.00 12.78
C LYS A 230 20.91 11.14 12.11
N LYS A 231 21.36 11.60 10.95
CA LYS A 231 20.66 12.64 10.18
C LYS A 231 19.39 12.05 9.57
N PHE A 232 19.49 10.85 9.01
CA PHE A 232 18.34 10.11 8.50
C PHE A 232 17.37 9.72 9.62
N GLU A 233 17.86 9.18 10.73
CA GLU A 233 17.04 8.78 11.89
C GLU A 233 16.23 9.97 12.42
N SER A 234 16.86 11.13 12.62
CA SER A 234 16.17 12.33 13.08
C SER A 234 15.08 12.80 12.11
N ALA A 235 15.32 12.75 10.80
CA ALA A 235 14.32 13.13 9.81
C ALA A 235 13.18 12.10 9.72
N LEU A 236 13.50 10.81 9.86
CA LEU A 236 12.53 9.71 9.86
C LEU A 236 11.55 9.81 11.04
N LEU A 237 12.06 10.10 12.24
CA LEU A 237 11.23 10.27 13.45
C LEU A 237 10.25 11.46 13.34
N GLY A 238 10.57 12.46 12.52
CA GLY A 238 9.68 13.58 12.23
C GLY A 238 8.56 13.25 11.23
N CYS A 239 8.61 12.09 10.57
CA CYS A 239 7.59 11.64 9.63
C CYS A 239 6.43 10.92 10.33
N THR A 240 5.29 10.77 9.65
CA THR A 240 4.18 9.96 10.16
C THR A 240 4.56 8.47 10.20
N LEU A 241 3.87 7.67 11.04
CA LEU A 241 4.11 6.22 11.09
C LEU A 241 3.85 5.53 9.74
N ASP A 242 2.89 6.02 8.96
CA ASP A 242 2.61 5.51 7.61
C ASP A 242 3.77 5.78 6.64
N ASP A 243 4.37 6.97 6.71
CA ASP A 243 5.54 7.31 5.93
C ASP A 243 6.74 6.46 6.32
N GLN A 244 7.00 6.28 7.62
CA GLN A 244 8.12 5.47 8.09
C GLN A 244 8.03 4.02 7.57
N LYS A 245 6.83 3.41 7.60
CA LYS A 245 6.58 2.09 7.02
C LYS A 245 6.84 2.07 5.50
N THR A 246 6.38 3.09 4.79
CA THR A 246 6.53 3.21 3.33
C THR A 246 7.99 3.40 2.93
N ILE A 247 8.71 4.29 3.64
CA ILE A 247 10.15 4.53 3.48
C ILE A 247 10.95 3.24 3.74
N LYS A 248 10.62 2.48 4.80
CA LYS A 248 11.26 1.19 5.11
C LYS A 248 11.13 0.21 3.94
N LYS A 249 9.92 0.04 3.38
CA LYS A 249 9.69 -0.80 2.19
C LYS A 249 10.51 -0.32 0.98
N ARG A 250 10.55 1.00 0.74
CA ARG A 250 11.35 1.61 -0.34
C ARG A 250 12.83 1.30 -0.20
N LEU A 251 13.38 1.44 0.99
CA LEU A 251 14.78 1.12 1.26
C LEU A 251 15.09 -0.38 1.14
N GLN A 252 14.17 -1.26 1.54
CA GLN A 252 14.33 -2.71 1.36
C GLN A 252 14.44 -3.09 -0.12
N ALA A 253 13.55 -2.55 -0.97
CA ALA A 253 13.59 -2.75 -2.41
C ALA A 253 14.89 -2.19 -3.01
N LEU A 254 15.27 -0.97 -2.64
CA LEU A 254 16.50 -0.33 -3.10
C LEU A 254 17.76 -1.12 -2.69
N LEU A 255 17.81 -1.64 -1.46
CA LEU A 255 18.93 -2.47 -1.02
C LEU A 255 19.04 -3.75 -1.85
N GLY A 256 17.91 -4.38 -2.18
CA GLY A 256 17.87 -5.54 -3.08
C GLY A 256 18.51 -5.24 -4.43
N TYR A 257 18.17 -4.10 -5.03
CA TYR A 257 18.75 -3.62 -6.28
C TYR A 257 20.26 -3.35 -6.17
N LEU A 258 20.69 -2.59 -5.16
CA LEU A 258 22.11 -2.26 -4.96
C LEU A 258 22.95 -3.51 -4.70
N THR A 259 22.39 -4.50 -4.00
CA THR A 259 23.06 -5.78 -3.75
C THR A 259 23.31 -6.53 -5.05
N GLN A 260 22.35 -6.60 -5.96
CA GLN A 260 22.54 -7.19 -7.29
C GLN A 260 23.64 -6.47 -8.08
N GLN A 261 23.63 -5.13 -8.09
CA GLN A 261 24.67 -4.35 -8.77
C GLN A 261 26.08 -4.59 -8.24
N THR A 262 26.23 -4.95 -6.96
CA THR A 262 27.55 -5.16 -6.38
C THR A 262 28.06 -6.60 -6.48
N ILE A 263 27.22 -7.55 -6.87
CA ILE A 263 27.60 -8.96 -7.09
C ILE A 263 28.10 -9.18 -8.53
N VAL A 264 27.74 -8.29 -9.46
CA VAL A 264 28.08 -8.39 -10.89
C VAL A 264 29.45 -7.77 -11.23
N HIS A 265 30.17 -7.24 -10.24
CA HIS A 265 31.54 -6.73 -10.34
C HIS A 265 32.48 -7.52 -9.42
#